data_AF-A0A0C9W8Z9-F1
#
_entry.id   AF-A0A0C9W8Z9-F1
#
_cell.length_a   1.000
_cell.length_b   1.000
_cell.length_c   1.000
_cell.angle_alpha   90.00
_cell.angle_beta   90.00
_cell.angle_gamma   90.00
#
_symmetry.space_group_name_H-M   'P 1'
#
loop_
_entity.id
_entity.type
_entity.pdbx_description
1 polymer ?
#
loop_
_entity_poly.entity_id
_entity_poly.type
_entity_poly.pdbx_seq_one_letter_code
_entity_poly.pdbx_strand_id
1 'polypeptide(L)'
;MITAGEKQYYSLALIHKLLRHLPASMTTSVLYDIACQLHHSCIKWGFLNKDLPRITFSTAVFRAFAHNWACQLVYHPRKLEGFGLSDGEGCGRL
;
A
#
# COMPACT_ATOMS: atom_id res chain seq x y z
N MET A 1 -1.31 -24.04 -15.08
CA MET A 1 -1.32 -22.56 -15.09
C MET A 1 -0.91 -22.09 -13.70
N ILE A 2 0.30 -21.55 -13.54
CA ILE A 2 0.69 -20.88 -12.30
C ILE A 2 0.17 -19.46 -12.44
N THR A 3 -0.94 -19.15 -11.77
CA THR A 3 -1.36 -17.76 -11.62
C THR A 3 -0.24 -17.02 -10.90
N ALA A 4 0.23 -15.90 -11.46
CA ALA A 4 1.13 -14.98 -10.74
C ALA A 4 0.49 -14.64 -9.38
N GLY A 5 1.33 -14.35 -8.37
CA GLY A 5 0.96 -14.17 -6.96
C GLY A 5 -0.11 -13.10 -6.68
N GLU A 6 0.10 -12.23 -5.69
CA GLU A 6 -0.93 -11.23 -5.39
C GLU A 6 -1.19 -10.29 -6.57
N LYS A 7 -2.46 -10.20 -6.98
CA LYS A 7 -2.92 -9.44 -8.14
C LYS A 7 -3.14 -7.98 -7.78
N GLN A 8 -2.23 -7.11 -8.22
CA GLN A 8 -2.26 -5.66 -7.95
C GLN A 8 -3.48 -4.93 -8.52
N TYR A 9 -4.15 -5.46 -9.54
CA TYR A 9 -5.25 -4.75 -10.19
C TYR A 9 -6.49 -4.59 -9.29
N TYR A 10 -6.73 -5.53 -8.37
CA TYR A 10 -7.84 -5.41 -7.41
C TYR A 10 -7.57 -4.31 -6.38
N SER A 11 -6.36 -4.25 -5.83
CA SER A 11 -5.99 -3.21 -4.86
C SER A 11 -6.02 -1.83 -5.51
N LEU A 12 -5.52 -1.67 -6.73
CA LEU A 12 -5.63 -0.42 -7.50
C LEU A 12 -7.08 0.01 -7.69
N ALA A 13 -7.97 -0.90 -8.07
CA ALA A 13 -9.39 -0.60 -8.28
C ALA A 13 -10.07 -0.13 -6.98
N LEU A 14 -9.79 -0.80 -5.86
CA LEU A 14 -10.33 -0.45 -4.54
C LEU A 14 -9.82 0.90 -4.06
N ILE A 15 -8.51 1.15 -4.18
CA ILE A 15 -7.90 2.44 -3.81
C ILE A 15 -8.50 3.55 -4.67
N HIS A 16 -8.59 3.36 -5.99
CA HIS A 16 -9.19 4.35 -6.88
C HIS A 16 -10.65 4.64 -6.52
N LYS A 17 -11.44 3.61 -6.22
CA LYS A 17 -12.83 3.77 -5.80
C LYS A 17 -12.94 4.53 -4.49
N LEU A 18 -12.12 4.19 -3.48
CA LEU A 18 -12.07 4.88 -2.20
C LEU A 18 -11.75 6.37 -2.38
N LEU A 19 -10.69 6.69 -3.13
CA LEU A 19 -10.21 8.05 -3.34
C LEU A 19 -11.23 8.97 -4.01
N ARG A 20 -12.13 8.41 -4.84
CA ARG A 20 -13.25 9.14 -5.46
C ARG A 20 -14.36 9.53 -4.47
N HIS A 21 -14.42 8.86 -3.33
CA HIS A 21 -15.38 9.14 -2.27
C HIS A 21 -14.79 9.99 -1.14
N LEU A 22 -13.48 10.27 -1.17
CA LEU A 22 -12.80 11.12 -0.19
C LEU A 22 -12.57 12.52 -0.74
N PRO A 23 -12.52 13.56 0.13
CA PRO A 23 -12.10 14.89 -0.28
C PRO A 23 -10.72 14.88 -0.94
N ALA A 24 -10.51 15.73 -1.94
CA ALA A 24 -9.23 15.82 -2.66
C ALA A 24 -8.07 16.29 -1.75
N SER A 25 -8.38 17.03 -0.68
CA SER A 25 -7.41 17.49 0.32
C SER A 25 -7.02 16.42 1.36
N MET A 26 -7.75 15.30 1.41
CA MET A 26 -7.50 14.26 2.40
C MET A 26 -6.34 13.36 1.97
N THR A 27 -5.35 13.23 2.84
CA THR A 27 -4.29 12.22 2.71
C THR A 27 -4.80 10.85 3.13
N THR A 28 -4.32 9.80 2.49
CA THR A 28 -4.75 8.42 2.73
C THR A 28 -3.55 7.52 2.94
N SER A 29 -3.57 6.74 4.01
CA SER A 29 -2.54 5.74 4.31
C SER A 29 -3.02 4.36 3.87
N VAL A 30 -2.21 3.62 3.11
CA VAL A 30 -2.51 2.28 2.59
C VAL A 30 -1.51 1.28 3.16
N LEU A 31 -2.02 0.34 3.98
CA LEU A 31 -1.29 -0.85 4.41
C LEU A 31 -1.62 -2.01 3.46
N TYR A 32 -0.59 -2.57 2.82
CA TYR A 32 -0.77 -3.70 1.91
C TYR A 32 0.49 -4.57 1.84
N ASP A 33 0.32 -5.89 1.73
CA ASP A 33 1.42 -6.86 1.77
C ASP A 33 2.49 -6.56 0.71
N ILE A 34 2.09 -6.22 -0.50
CA ILE A 34 3.00 -5.82 -1.59
C ILE A 34 2.98 -4.31 -1.88
N ALA A 35 2.77 -3.47 -0.86
CA ALA A 35 2.70 -2.01 -1.00
C ALA A 35 3.90 -1.39 -1.74
N CYS A 36 5.11 -1.92 -1.55
CA CYS A 36 6.30 -1.44 -2.27
C CYS A 36 6.22 -1.69 -3.79
N GLN A 37 5.74 -2.87 -4.20
CA GLN A 37 5.55 -3.21 -5.61
C GLN A 37 4.39 -2.43 -6.22
N LEU A 38 3.31 -2.23 -5.44
CA LEU A 38 2.17 -1.45 -5.85
C LEU A 38 2.57 0.01 -6.10
N HIS A 39 3.28 0.64 -5.14
CA HIS A 39 3.78 2.01 -5.26
C HIS A 39 4.72 2.16 -6.47
N HIS A 40 5.67 1.24 -6.63
CA HIS A 40 6.56 1.22 -7.80
C HIS A 40 5.77 1.12 -9.11
N SER A 41 4.71 0.31 -9.16
CA SER A 41 3.86 0.17 -10.34
C SER A 41 3.06 1.43 -10.62
N CYS A 42 2.59 2.15 -9.60
CA CYS A 42 1.96 3.46 -9.76
C CYS A 42 2.91 4.47 -10.41
N ILE A 43 4.16 4.54 -9.93
CA ILE A 43 5.18 5.43 -10.50
C ILE A 43 5.51 5.04 -11.95
N LYS A 44 5.77 3.75 -12.19
CA LYS A 44 6.21 3.25 -13.49
C LYS A 44 5.15 3.39 -14.59
N TRP A 45 3.88 3.17 -14.26
CA TRP A 45 2.79 3.10 -15.23
C TRP A 45 1.80 4.26 -15.16
N GLY A 46 2.01 5.21 -14.25
CA GLY A 46 1.10 6.35 -14.07
C GLY A 46 -0.25 5.96 -13.46
N PHE A 47 -0.31 4.92 -12.62
CA PHE A 47 -1.55 4.62 -11.91
C PHE A 47 -1.83 5.64 -10.82
N LEU A 48 -3.12 5.87 -10.54
CA LEU A 48 -3.63 6.85 -9.57
C LEU A 48 -3.31 8.32 -9.88
N ASN A 49 -2.43 8.61 -10.85
CA ASN A 49 -2.17 9.94 -11.42
C ASN A 49 -2.07 11.04 -10.34
N LYS A 50 -2.95 12.05 -10.41
CA LYS A 50 -3.02 13.19 -9.50
C LYS A 50 -3.29 12.82 -8.05
N ASP A 51 -3.83 11.63 -7.79
CA ASP A 51 -4.12 11.15 -6.44
C ASP A 51 -2.91 10.48 -5.80
N LEU A 52 -1.88 10.10 -6.56
CA LEU A 52 -0.71 9.41 -6.00
C LEU A 52 0.01 10.21 -4.89
N PRO A 53 0.24 11.54 -5.01
CA PRO A 53 0.97 12.31 -4.00
C PRO A 53 0.27 12.41 -2.64
N ARG A 54 -1.03 12.14 -2.57
CA ARG A 54 -1.80 12.17 -1.30
C ARG A 54 -1.93 10.78 -0.66
N ILE A 55 -1.20 9.79 -1.16
CA ILE A 55 -1.24 8.41 -0.65
C ILE A 55 0.12 8.04 -0.06
N THR A 56 0.12 7.55 1.18
CA THR A 56 1.30 6.94 1.81
C THR A 56 1.15 5.43 1.77
N PHE A 57 2.13 4.73 1.21
CA PHE A 57 2.14 3.27 1.14
C PHE A 57 3.00 2.68 2.26
N SER A 58 2.52 1.62 2.90
CA SER A 58 3.27 0.86 3.91
C SER A 58 2.95 -0.63 3.83
N THR A 59 3.92 -1.47 4.21
CA THR A 59 3.74 -2.93 4.35
C THR A 59 3.43 -3.27 5.80
N ALA A 60 2.65 -4.32 6.10
CA ALA A 60 2.47 -4.77 7.49
C ALA A 60 3.82 -5.07 8.17
N VAL A 61 3.90 -4.90 9.50
CA VAL A 61 5.15 -4.99 10.28
C VAL A 61 5.86 -6.31 10.03
N PHE A 62 5.15 -7.43 10.11
CA PHE A 62 5.73 -8.76 9.89
C PHE A 62 6.04 -9.05 8.42
N ARG A 63 5.33 -8.40 7.49
CA ARG A 63 5.55 -8.54 6.05
C ARG A 63 6.75 -7.74 5.55
N ALA A 64 7.09 -6.63 6.20
CA ALA A 64 8.24 -5.81 5.85
C ALA A 64 9.54 -6.64 5.83
N PHE A 65 9.70 -7.56 6.80
CA PHE A 65 10.89 -8.42 6.89
C PHE A 65 10.98 -9.48 5.79
N ALA A 66 9.87 -9.84 5.17
CA ALA A 66 9.85 -10.74 4.01
C ALA A 66 10.31 -10.04 2.72
N HIS A 67 10.48 -8.71 2.74
CA HIS A 67 10.95 -7.91 1.61
C HIS A 67 12.44 -7.58 1.73
N ASN A 68 13.02 -7.07 0.63
CA ASN A 68 14.40 -6.61 0.64
C ASN A 68 14.64 -5.48 1.66
N TRP A 69 15.90 -5.28 2.03
CA TRP A 69 16.32 -4.28 3.03
C TRP A 69 15.81 -2.86 2.72
N ALA A 70 15.84 -2.43 1.45
CA ALA A 70 15.34 -1.11 1.09
C ALA A 70 13.84 -0.95 1.37
N CYS A 71 13.05 -2.01 1.16
CA CYS A 71 11.63 -1.99 1.50
C CYS A 71 11.39 -1.85 3.01
N GLN A 72 12.21 -2.50 3.84
CA GLN A 72 12.15 -2.38 5.30
C GLN A 72 12.50 -0.96 5.80
N LEU A 73 13.31 -0.23 5.05
CA LEU A 73 13.61 1.16 5.41
C LEU A 73 12.49 2.11 5.02
N VAL A 74 11.94 1.95 3.82
CA VAL A 74 11.02 2.92 3.20
C VAL A 74 9.55 2.66 3.58
N TYR A 75 9.13 1.40 3.65
CA TYR A 75 7.71 1.03 3.77
C TYR A 75 7.32 0.49 5.14
N HIS A 76 8.23 0.46 6.11
CA HIS A 76 7.93 -0.04 7.44
C HIS A 76 7.02 0.96 8.20
N PRO A 77 5.87 0.52 8.75
CA PRO A 77 4.81 1.41 9.24
C PRO A 77 5.25 2.20 10.47
N ARG A 78 6.15 1.64 11.29
CA ARG A 78 6.77 2.39 12.41
C ARG A 78 7.70 3.53 11.98
N LYS A 79 8.03 3.65 10.70
CA LYS A 79 8.85 4.73 10.13
C LYS A 79 8.02 5.75 9.35
N LEU A 80 6.71 5.54 9.26
CA LEU A 80 5.80 6.36 8.48
C LEU A 80 4.71 6.93 9.39
N GLU A 81 4.42 8.22 9.22
CA GLU A 81 3.30 8.86 9.92
C GLU A 81 1.96 8.38 9.37
N GLY A 82 0.91 8.44 10.19
CA GLY A 82 -0.46 8.14 9.77
C GLY A 82 -0.85 6.65 9.78
N PHE A 83 -0.07 5.77 10.43
CA PHE A 83 -0.39 4.33 10.60
C PHE A 83 -0.71 3.91 12.05
N GLY A 84 -0.68 4.84 13.01
CA GLY A 84 -1.31 4.67 14.33
C GLY A 84 -0.89 3.44 15.15
N LEU A 85 0.42 3.15 15.25
CA LEU A 85 0.98 1.95 15.91
C LEU A 85 0.39 0.61 15.44
N SER A 86 -0.38 0.59 14.36
CA SER A 86 -0.93 -0.63 13.78
C SER A 86 0.22 -1.51 13.27
N ASP A 87 0.11 -2.81 13.52
CA ASP A 87 0.96 -3.82 12.89
C ASP A 87 0.57 -4.08 11.42
N GLY A 88 -0.59 -3.57 10.99
CA GLY A 88 -1.16 -3.80 9.67
C GLY A 88 -1.71 -5.20 9.47
N GLU A 89 -1.85 -5.97 10.55
CA GLU A 89 -2.43 -7.31 10.53
C GLU A 89 -3.84 -7.24 11.12
N GLY A 90 -4.85 -7.35 10.26
CA GLY A 90 -6.23 -7.50 10.71
C GLY A 90 -6.46 -8.88 11.32
N CYS A 91 -7.56 -9.06 12.04
CA CYS A 91 -7.99 -10.40 12.43
C CYS A 91 -8.26 -11.22 11.16
N GLY A 92 -7.43 -12.22 10.90
CA GLY A 92 -7.65 -13.16 9.80
C GLY A 92 -9.01 -13.82 9.98
N ARG A 93 -9.80 -13.94 8.90
CA ARG A 93 -10.91 -14.89 8.90
C ARG A 93 -10.28 -16.29 8.93
N LEU A 94 -10.48 -17.00 10.03
CA LEU A 94 -10.24 -18.45 10.13
C LEU A 94 -11.18 -19.21 9.18
#